data_AF-A0A1V5AXI0-F1
#
_entry.id   AF-A0A1V5AXI0-F1
#
_cell.length_a   1.000
_cell.length_b   1.000
_cell.length_c   1.000
_cell.angle_alpha   90.00
_cell.angle_beta   90.00
_cell.angle_gamma   90.00
#
_symmetry.space_group_name_H-M   'P 1'
#
loop_
_entity.id
_entity.type
_entity.pdbx_description
1 polymer ?
#
loop_
_entity_poly.entity_id
_entity_poly.type
_entity_poly.pdbx_seq_one_letter_code
_entity_poly.pdbx_strand_id
1 'polypeptide(L)'
;MADLMTASMTLIVALLVATALTAPAAGIADPACVYCEALGYDCSDGNCTFPDGSSAPAWDFYRGKAGQNYSFCELQGYRIENRTEDMGGWTAEYAVCVFDDCSECGEEEHLDGTCGPTNCSSWSLAEGCRPPIELPGLISMTARINSSVGRAAEDVLGWDVIYKGDDGVCRSYYVAQEPLIGMTEPVEVACPAGLQPFDRYMVGYEEAIGAMKSMRCGNAFVNLTLSWPSDPEVAEPLWRITTDIGNEIVVGANCGLGGCRTAE
;
A
#
# COMPACT_ATOMS: atom_id res chain seq x y z
N MET A 1 31.42 -0.88 -87.66
CA MET A 1 30.75 -2.21 -87.64
C MET A 1 31.79 -3.17 -87.08
N ALA A 2 31.83 -3.35 -85.76
CA ALA A 2 31.07 -4.35 -84.98
C ALA A 2 31.47 -5.79 -85.39
N ASP A 3 31.90 -6.71 -84.54
CA ASP A 3 32.20 -6.69 -83.10
C ASP A 3 33.10 -7.91 -82.76
N LEU A 4 33.83 -7.74 -81.66
CA LEU A 4 34.69 -8.61 -80.84
C LEU A 4 34.21 -10.09 -80.68
N MET A 5 35.09 -11.09 -80.78
CA MET A 5 36.09 -11.63 -79.82
C MET A 5 35.56 -12.67 -78.80
N THR A 6 36.05 -13.90 -78.97
CA THR A 6 36.63 -14.86 -78.01
C THR A 6 36.60 -14.58 -76.50
N ALA A 7 36.34 -15.61 -75.69
CA ALA A 7 37.08 -16.02 -74.46
C ALA A 7 36.36 -17.26 -73.85
N SER A 8 36.98 -18.40 -73.59
CA SER A 8 38.10 -18.78 -72.70
C SER A 8 37.73 -18.88 -71.21
N MET A 9 37.98 -20.08 -70.69
CA MET A 9 37.76 -20.67 -69.37
C MET A 9 38.39 -19.87 -68.22
N THR A 10 37.61 -19.52 -67.19
CA THR A 10 38.12 -19.00 -65.90
C THR A 10 37.35 -19.60 -64.71
N LEU A 11 38.13 -20.18 -63.80
CA LEU A 11 37.76 -20.75 -62.51
C LEU A 11 37.55 -19.59 -61.51
N ILE A 12 36.32 -19.41 -60.99
CA ILE A 12 36.01 -18.38 -59.98
C ILE A 12 36.16 -18.99 -58.59
N VAL A 13 37.19 -18.56 -57.86
CA VAL A 13 37.33 -18.77 -56.41
C VAL A 13 36.45 -17.74 -55.71
N ALA A 14 35.33 -18.18 -55.15
CA ALA A 14 34.46 -17.34 -54.33
C ALA A 14 35.09 -17.14 -52.94
N LEU A 15 35.66 -15.96 -52.72
CA LEU A 15 36.15 -15.51 -51.41
C LEU A 15 34.94 -15.14 -50.54
N LEU A 16 34.49 -16.06 -49.69
CA LEU A 16 33.53 -15.79 -48.62
C LEU A 16 34.21 -14.97 -47.52
N VAL A 17 34.05 -13.65 -47.58
CA VAL A 17 34.36 -12.77 -46.45
C VAL A 17 33.15 -12.83 -45.50
N ALA A 18 33.23 -13.70 -44.50
CA ALA A 18 32.28 -13.71 -43.40
C ALA A 18 32.53 -12.50 -42.50
N THR A 19 31.85 -11.39 -42.76
CA THR A 19 31.74 -10.29 -41.79
C THR A 19 30.93 -10.81 -40.61
N ALA A 20 31.62 -11.14 -39.52
CA ALA A 20 31.00 -11.42 -38.23
C ALA A 20 30.30 -10.14 -37.75
N LEU A 21 28.98 -10.09 -37.89
CA LEU A 21 28.12 -9.16 -37.18
C LEU A 21 28.18 -9.54 -35.70
N THR A 22 29.07 -8.90 -34.94
CA THR A 22 28.94 -8.87 -33.49
C THR A 22 27.72 -8.03 -33.16
N ALA A 23 26.57 -8.66 -32.99
CA ALA A 23 25.43 -8.02 -32.37
C ALA A 23 25.86 -7.56 -30.96
N PRO A 24 25.62 -6.30 -30.56
CA PRO A 24 25.87 -5.88 -29.20
C PRO A 24 25.02 -6.77 -28.29
N ALA A 25 25.63 -7.31 -27.24
CA ALA A 25 24.88 -7.98 -26.18
C ALA A 25 23.88 -6.94 -25.64
N ALA A 26 22.58 -7.17 -25.86
CA ALA A 26 21.54 -6.36 -25.26
C ALA A 26 21.70 -6.51 -23.74
N GLY A 27 22.33 -5.51 -23.11
CA GLY A 27 22.42 -5.43 -21.66
C GLY A 27 21.01 -5.30 -21.09
N ILE A 28 20.77 -5.93 -19.94
CA ILE A 28 19.57 -5.67 -19.16
C ILE A 28 19.57 -4.16 -18.87
N ALA A 29 18.49 -3.47 -19.25
CA ALA A 29 18.37 -2.04 -19.01
C ALA A 29 18.38 -1.77 -17.49
N ASP A 30 19.09 -0.73 -17.05
CA ASP A 30 19.08 -0.32 -15.65
C ASP A 30 17.67 0.19 -15.30
N PRO A 31 16.93 -0.45 -14.39
CA PRO A 31 15.55 -0.08 -14.08
C PRO A 31 15.44 1.36 -13.59
N ALA A 32 16.45 1.89 -12.89
CA ALA A 32 16.44 3.27 -12.44
C ALA A 32 16.53 4.28 -13.60
N CYS A 33 17.30 3.96 -14.64
CA CYS A 33 17.32 4.75 -15.88
C CYS A 33 16.03 4.57 -16.68
N VAL A 34 15.49 3.35 -16.77
CA VAL A 34 14.22 3.10 -17.46
C VAL A 34 13.09 3.92 -16.83
N TYR A 35 13.00 3.97 -15.51
CA TYR A 35 12.03 4.81 -14.81
C TYR A 35 12.26 6.31 -15.09
N CYS A 36 13.49 6.79 -15.00
CA CYS A 36 13.85 8.17 -15.36
C CYS A 36 13.39 8.54 -16.78
N GLU A 37 13.70 7.69 -17.76
CA GLU A 37 13.34 7.88 -19.16
C GLU A 37 11.82 7.75 -19.40
N ALA A 38 11.13 6.88 -18.65
CA ALA A 38 9.68 6.72 -18.72
C ALA A 38 8.93 8.01 -18.34
N LEU A 39 9.51 8.83 -17.46
CA LEU A 39 9.00 10.16 -17.10
C LEU A 39 9.41 11.26 -18.10
N GLY A 40 10.17 10.91 -19.14
CA GLY A 40 10.65 11.84 -20.17
C GLY A 40 11.91 12.61 -19.76
N TYR A 41 12.66 12.13 -18.78
CA TYR A 41 13.93 12.72 -18.33
C TYR A 41 15.13 12.07 -19.02
N ASP A 42 16.31 12.68 -18.90
CA ASP A 42 17.55 12.14 -19.46
C ASP A 42 18.29 11.31 -18.41
N CYS A 43 18.55 10.03 -18.70
CA CYS A 43 19.45 9.22 -17.90
C CYS A 43 20.83 9.12 -18.57
N SER A 44 21.84 9.71 -17.94
CA SER A 44 23.22 9.68 -18.42
C SER A 44 24.19 9.48 -17.26
N ASP A 45 25.20 8.62 -17.48
CA ASP A 45 26.24 8.29 -16.49
C ASP A 45 25.70 7.91 -15.09
N GLY A 46 24.53 7.25 -15.04
CA GLY A 46 23.88 6.82 -13.79
C GLY A 46 23.17 7.95 -13.02
N ASN A 47 22.98 9.12 -13.62
CA ASN A 47 22.19 10.22 -13.08
C ASN A 47 20.95 10.46 -13.93
N CYS A 48 19.86 10.85 -13.27
CA CYS A 48 18.65 11.33 -13.89
C CYS A 48 18.64 12.86 -13.87
N THR A 49 18.51 13.50 -15.04
CA THR A 49 18.48 14.96 -15.19
C THR A 49 17.05 15.43 -15.45
N PHE A 50 16.56 16.30 -14.58
CA PHE A 50 15.18 16.79 -14.56
C PHE A 50 14.98 18.02 -15.48
N PRO A 51 13.72 18.42 -15.78
CA PRO A 51 13.42 19.52 -16.70
C PRO A 51 13.92 20.90 -16.26
N ASP A 52 14.15 21.11 -14.96
CA ASP A 52 14.73 22.34 -14.41
C ASP A 52 16.27 22.40 -14.55
N GLY A 53 16.89 21.33 -15.07
CA GLY A 53 18.33 21.16 -15.20
C GLY A 53 19.03 20.65 -13.95
N SER A 54 18.32 20.40 -12.85
CA SER A 54 18.85 19.69 -11.70
C SER A 54 18.96 18.19 -11.98
N SER A 55 19.76 17.47 -11.21
CA SER A 55 19.94 16.02 -11.38
C SER A 55 20.14 15.30 -10.05
N ALA A 56 19.85 14.01 -10.05
CA ALA A 56 20.08 13.11 -8.91
C ALA A 56 20.63 11.75 -9.39
N PRO A 57 21.33 10.98 -8.54
CA PRO A 57 21.67 9.60 -8.85
C PRO A 57 20.40 8.82 -9.20
N ALA A 58 20.40 8.12 -10.34
CA ALA A 58 19.18 7.50 -10.87
C ALA A 58 18.56 6.52 -9.86
N TRP A 59 19.39 5.72 -9.18
CA TRP A 59 18.93 4.78 -8.15
C TRP A 59 18.38 5.46 -6.89
N ASP A 60 18.84 6.66 -6.54
CA ASP A 60 18.29 7.39 -5.40
C ASP A 60 16.97 8.06 -5.77
N PHE A 61 16.84 8.54 -7.01
CA PHE A 61 15.56 9.03 -7.55
C PHE A 61 14.53 7.90 -7.63
N TYR A 62 14.91 6.76 -8.21
CA TYR A 62 14.08 5.56 -8.34
C TYR A 62 13.55 5.05 -7.00
N ARG A 63 14.33 5.17 -5.93
CA ARG A 63 13.94 4.78 -4.57
C ARG A 63 13.24 5.89 -3.79
N GLY A 64 12.96 7.04 -4.39
CA GLY A 64 12.29 8.17 -3.73
C GLY A 64 13.15 8.91 -2.70
N LYS A 65 14.47 8.73 -2.73
CA LYS A 65 15.42 9.40 -1.80
C LYS A 65 15.85 10.78 -2.26
N ALA A 66 15.83 11.03 -3.56
CA ALA A 66 16.19 12.31 -4.15
C ALA A 66 15.19 12.67 -5.26
N GLY A 67 15.12 13.96 -5.62
CA GLY A 67 14.30 14.42 -6.75
C GLY A 67 12.80 14.21 -6.58
N GLN A 68 12.28 14.16 -5.35
CA GLN A 68 10.90 13.79 -5.03
C GLN A 68 9.88 14.54 -5.89
N ASN A 69 10.00 15.86 -6.02
CA ASN A 69 9.11 16.72 -6.83
C ASN A 69 9.02 16.32 -8.32
N TYR A 70 9.93 15.47 -8.80
CA TYR A 70 9.99 14.96 -10.17
C TYR A 70 9.51 13.51 -10.29
N SER A 71 9.25 12.82 -9.17
CA SER A 71 8.68 11.47 -9.17
C SER A 71 7.28 11.47 -9.75
N PHE A 72 6.85 10.34 -10.31
CA PHE A 72 5.51 10.22 -10.88
C PHE A 72 4.43 10.52 -9.83
N CYS A 73 4.54 9.97 -8.62
CA CYS A 73 3.61 10.22 -7.53
C CYS A 73 3.44 11.71 -7.20
N GLU A 74 4.54 12.45 -7.03
CA GLU A 74 4.49 13.88 -6.72
C GLU A 74 3.98 14.71 -7.91
N LEU A 75 4.26 14.29 -9.14
CA LEU A 75 3.67 14.90 -10.33
C LEU A 75 2.14 14.68 -10.42
N GLN A 76 1.62 13.61 -9.82
CA GLN A 76 0.17 13.39 -9.68
C GLN A 76 -0.44 14.17 -8.50
N GLY A 77 0.37 14.86 -7.69
CA GLY A 77 -0.07 15.60 -6.51
C GLY A 77 -0.19 14.77 -5.23
N TYR A 78 0.38 13.56 -5.24
CA TYR A 78 0.46 12.68 -4.08
C TYR A 78 1.85 12.74 -3.44
N ARG A 79 2.07 11.97 -2.39
CA ARG A 79 3.30 12.04 -1.60
C ARG A 79 4.17 10.82 -1.79
N ILE A 80 5.42 11.02 -2.18
CA ILE A 80 6.40 9.93 -2.30
C ILE A 80 7.12 9.68 -0.97
N GLU A 81 7.28 8.41 -0.60
CA GLU A 81 8.07 7.99 0.56
C GLU A 81 9.15 6.98 0.15
N ASN A 82 10.35 7.13 0.68
CA ASN A 82 11.33 6.06 0.67
C ASN A 82 11.08 5.13 1.86
N ARG A 83 10.89 3.83 1.59
CA ARG A 83 10.77 2.79 2.61
C ARG A 83 12.02 1.91 2.61
N THR A 84 12.31 1.33 3.77
CA THR A 84 13.43 0.41 3.98
C THR A 84 12.91 -0.86 4.65
N GLU A 85 13.26 -2.01 4.10
CA GLU A 85 12.74 -3.31 4.54
C GLU A 85 13.87 -4.34 4.69
N ASP A 86 13.85 -5.12 5.78
CA ASP A 86 14.76 -6.26 5.97
C ASP A 86 14.18 -7.49 5.29
N MET A 87 14.90 -7.99 4.29
CA MET A 87 14.49 -9.12 3.45
C MET A 87 15.10 -10.45 3.93
N GLY A 88 15.55 -10.52 5.20
CA GLY A 88 16.09 -11.73 5.80
C GLY A 88 17.50 -12.07 5.31
N GLY A 89 18.34 -11.03 5.12
CA GLY A 89 19.74 -11.19 4.69
C GLY A 89 20.28 -10.05 3.83
N TRP A 90 19.39 -9.17 3.37
CA TRP A 90 19.72 -7.92 2.68
C TRP A 90 18.64 -6.88 3.00
N THR A 91 18.94 -5.61 2.73
CA THR A 91 18.02 -4.50 2.97
C THR A 91 17.53 -3.95 1.63
N ALA A 92 16.21 -3.95 1.46
CA ALA A 92 15.56 -3.30 0.34
C ALA A 92 15.28 -1.84 0.66
N GLU A 93 15.38 -0.99 -0.37
CA GLU A 93 14.96 0.39 -0.31
C GLU A 93 14.18 0.69 -1.59
N TYR A 94 12.99 1.27 -1.45
CA TYR A 94 12.05 1.44 -2.55
C TYR A 94 11.15 2.66 -2.32
N ALA A 95 10.50 3.11 -3.39
CA ALA A 95 9.60 4.25 -3.37
C ALA A 95 8.14 3.78 -3.26
N VAL A 96 7.38 4.39 -2.36
CA VAL A 96 5.95 4.16 -2.17
C VAL A 96 5.20 5.48 -2.34
N CYS A 97 4.21 5.50 -3.22
CA CYS A 97 3.27 6.58 -3.35
C CYS A 97 2.16 6.44 -2.30
N VAL A 98 1.96 7.49 -1.51
CA VAL A 98 0.91 7.56 -0.48
C VAL A 98 -0.16 8.56 -0.91
N PHE A 99 -1.40 8.10 -0.98
CA PHE A 99 -2.55 8.90 -1.42
C PHE A 99 -3.27 9.60 -0.25
N ASP A 100 -4.16 10.52 -0.58
CA ASP A 100 -4.93 11.31 0.41
C ASP A 100 -5.88 10.46 1.27
N ASP A 101 -6.35 9.33 0.75
CA ASP A 101 -7.18 8.38 1.49
C ASP A 101 -6.33 7.41 2.35
N CYS A 102 -5.02 7.58 2.35
CA CYS A 102 -4.00 6.76 3.02
C CYS A 102 -3.79 5.37 2.43
N SER A 103 -4.35 5.09 1.26
CA SER A 103 -3.90 3.94 0.49
C SER A 103 -2.48 4.17 -0.02
N GLU A 104 -1.76 3.08 -0.34
CA GLU A 104 -0.36 3.13 -0.72
C GLU A 104 -0.08 2.25 -1.93
N CYS A 105 0.74 2.70 -2.89
CA CYS A 105 1.20 1.89 -4.01
C CYS A 105 2.72 1.97 -4.12
N GLY A 106 3.36 0.92 -4.62
CA GLY A 106 4.71 1.08 -5.15
C GLY A 106 4.70 2.10 -6.29
N GLU A 107 5.75 2.91 -6.36
CA GLU A 107 5.85 4.00 -7.34
C GLU A 107 5.74 3.51 -8.79
N GLU A 108 6.34 2.37 -9.09
CA GLU A 108 6.30 1.76 -10.43
C GLU A 108 4.92 1.20 -10.74
N GLU A 109 4.27 0.52 -9.79
CA GLU A 109 2.90 0.02 -9.94
C GLU A 109 1.89 1.17 -10.07
N HIS A 110 2.19 2.34 -9.53
CA HIS A 110 1.37 3.52 -9.78
C HIS A 110 1.59 4.07 -11.19
N LEU A 111 2.85 4.15 -11.64
CA LEU A 111 3.23 4.60 -12.97
C LEU A 111 2.68 3.71 -14.09
N ASP A 112 2.70 2.39 -13.90
CA ASP A 112 2.19 1.43 -14.89
C ASP A 112 0.66 1.29 -14.90
N GLY A 113 -0.02 1.89 -13.90
CA GLY A 113 -1.47 1.89 -13.75
C GLY A 113 -2.04 0.60 -13.16
N THR A 114 -1.21 -0.29 -12.60
CA THR A 114 -1.66 -1.51 -11.91
C THR A 114 -2.09 -1.25 -10.47
N CYS A 115 -1.71 -0.11 -9.90
CA CYS A 115 -2.08 0.34 -8.56
C CYS A 115 -2.49 1.82 -8.55
N GLY A 116 -3.43 2.19 -7.67
CA GLY A 116 -3.88 3.58 -7.51
C GLY A 116 -4.65 3.80 -6.20
N PRO A 117 -5.20 5.01 -6.01
CA PRO A 117 -5.96 5.35 -4.82
C PRO A 117 -7.07 4.34 -4.54
N THR A 118 -7.27 4.03 -3.26
CA THR A 118 -8.22 3.08 -2.69
C THR A 118 -7.94 1.59 -2.90
N ASN A 119 -6.95 1.22 -3.72
CA ASN A 119 -6.75 -0.18 -4.10
C ASN A 119 -6.00 -0.98 -3.03
N CYS A 120 -5.19 -0.31 -2.21
CA CYS A 120 -4.15 -0.95 -1.44
C CYS A 120 -3.97 -0.32 -0.07
N SER A 121 -4.23 -1.10 0.98
CA SER A 121 -4.13 -0.67 2.38
C SER A 121 -2.71 -0.38 2.85
N SER A 122 -1.75 -1.15 2.33
CA SER A 122 -0.33 -1.02 2.61
C SER A 122 0.43 -1.73 1.51
N TRP A 123 1.57 -1.17 1.12
CA TRP A 123 2.44 -1.77 0.12
C TRP A 123 3.82 -2.07 0.70
N SER A 124 4.34 -3.27 0.46
CA SER A 124 5.73 -3.63 0.77
C SER A 124 6.36 -4.38 -0.40
N LEU A 125 7.69 -4.42 -0.45
CA LEU A 125 8.38 -5.16 -1.50
C LEU A 125 8.23 -6.67 -1.29
N ALA A 126 8.18 -7.14 -0.04
CA ALA A 126 8.07 -8.57 0.26
C ALA A 126 6.67 -9.13 0.00
N GLU A 127 5.62 -8.38 0.33
CA GLU A 127 4.24 -8.87 0.31
C GLU A 127 3.42 -8.26 -0.85
N GLY A 128 3.96 -7.23 -1.51
CA GLY A 128 3.25 -6.46 -2.52
C GLY A 128 2.10 -5.68 -1.91
N CYS A 129 0.99 -5.60 -2.65
CA CYS A 129 -0.19 -4.93 -2.18
C CYS A 129 -1.01 -5.77 -1.20
N ARG A 130 -1.27 -5.25 -0.01
CA ARG A 130 -2.30 -5.75 0.90
C ARG A 130 -3.63 -5.02 0.62
N PRO A 131 -4.71 -5.72 0.21
CA PRO A 131 -5.98 -5.06 -0.07
C PRO A 131 -6.66 -4.53 1.21
N PRO A 132 -7.57 -3.54 1.10
CA PRO A 132 -8.45 -3.15 2.19
C PRO A 132 -9.29 -4.31 2.73
N ILE A 133 -9.72 -4.19 3.99
CA ILE A 133 -10.63 -5.12 4.62
C ILE A 133 -12.06 -4.72 4.23
N GLU A 134 -12.72 -5.57 3.46
CA GLU A 134 -14.07 -5.34 2.94
C GLU A 134 -15.13 -5.93 3.87
N LEU A 135 -15.96 -5.07 4.46
CA LEU A 135 -17.13 -5.40 5.26
C LEU A 135 -18.30 -4.46 4.88
N PRO A 136 -19.02 -4.77 3.78
CA PRO A 136 -20.08 -3.90 3.26
C PRO A 136 -21.15 -3.56 4.30
N GLY A 137 -21.49 -2.28 4.37
CA GLY A 137 -22.52 -1.74 5.26
C GLY A 137 -22.16 -1.80 6.75
N LEU A 138 -20.89 -2.02 7.11
CA LEU A 138 -20.46 -2.07 8.51
C LEU A 138 -20.81 -0.76 9.23
N ILE A 139 -21.46 -0.88 10.39
CA ILE A 139 -21.77 0.24 11.28
C ILE A 139 -20.79 0.26 12.46
N SER A 140 -20.56 -0.91 13.07
CA SER A 140 -19.64 -1.03 14.19
C SER A 140 -19.15 -2.45 14.41
N MET A 141 -17.94 -2.60 14.93
CA MET A 141 -17.43 -3.83 15.54
C MET A 141 -17.05 -3.57 16.99
N THR A 142 -17.42 -4.46 17.90
CA THR A 142 -17.00 -4.41 19.32
C THR A 142 -16.31 -5.71 19.69
N ALA A 143 -15.09 -5.62 20.20
CA ALA A 143 -14.31 -6.80 20.58
C ALA A 143 -14.90 -7.51 21.81
N ARG A 144 -14.96 -8.84 21.75
CA ARG A 144 -15.10 -9.71 22.93
C ARG A 144 -13.71 -10.04 23.44
N ILE A 145 -13.38 -9.57 24.64
CA ILE A 145 -12.02 -9.65 25.19
C ILE A 145 -11.95 -10.75 26.25
N ASN A 146 -10.90 -11.57 26.20
CA ASN A 146 -10.66 -12.60 27.19
C ASN A 146 -10.54 -12.01 28.60
N SER A 147 -11.32 -12.51 29.55
CA SER A 147 -11.32 -12.03 30.94
C SER A 147 -11.53 -10.51 31.08
N SER A 148 -12.13 -9.86 30.07
CA SER A 148 -12.42 -8.43 30.00
C SER A 148 -11.20 -7.48 30.01
N VAL A 149 -9.97 -7.99 29.88
CA VAL A 149 -8.75 -7.18 29.78
C VAL A 149 -7.81 -7.81 28.76
N GLY A 150 -7.51 -7.08 27.69
CA GLY A 150 -6.58 -7.49 26.64
C GLY A 150 -5.29 -6.70 26.66
N ARG A 151 -4.20 -7.29 26.19
CA ARG A 151 -2.88 -6.67 26.02
C ARG A 151 -2.32 -6.88 24.63
N ALA A 152 -2.84 -7.85 23.89
CA ALA A 152 -2.43 -8.16 22.54
C ALA A 152 -3.63 -8.60 21.68
N ALA A 153 -3.39 -8.81 20.38
CA ALA A 153 -4.43 -9.19 19.43
C ALA A 153 -5.08 -10.53 19.81
N GLU A 154 -4.29 -11.46 20.36
CA GLU A 154 -4.72 -12.79 20.77
C GLU A 154 -5.71 -12.79 21.95
N ASP A 155 -5.82 -11.67 22.66
CA ASP A 155 -6.82 -11.50 23.72
C ASP A 155 -8.21 -11.16 23.18
N VAL A 156 -8.33 -10.87 21.87
CA VAL A 156 -9.61 -10.66 21.18
C VAL A 156 -10.18 -12.03 20.77
N LEU A 157 -11.28 -12.42 21.41
CA LEU A 157 -11.95 -13.72 21.19
C LEU A 157 -12.99 -13.69 20.06
N GLY A 158 -13.34 -12.51 19.55
CA GLY A 158 -14.34 -12.32 18.51
C GLY A 158 -14.95 -10.93 18.56
N TRP A 159 -16.01 -10.74 17.77
CA TRP A 159 -16.58 -9.45 17.47
C TRP A 159 -18.10 -9.50 17.50
N ASP A 160 -18.72 -8.58 18.22
CA ASP A 160 -20.11 -8.22 17.94
C ASP A 160 -20.10 -7.20 16.79
N VAL A 161 -20.72 -7.58 15.69
CA VAL A 161 -20.79 -6.78 14.46
C VAL A 161 -22.20 -6.25 14.32
N ILE A 162 -22.33 -4.97 13.96
CA ILE A 162 -23.57 -4.37 13.48
C ILE A 162 -23.31 -3.87 12.06
N TYR A 163 -24.16 -4.27 11.12
CA TYR A 163 -24.12 -3.80 9.73
C TYR A 163 -25.51 -3.39 9.28
N LYS A 164 -25.57 -2.58 8.23
CA LYS A 164 -26.79 -2.15 7.56
C LYS A 164 -26.86 -2.82 6.18
N GLY A 165 -27.85 -3.67 5.98
CA GLY A 165 -28.06 -4.30 4.69
C GLY A 165 -28.56 -3.31 3.62
N ASP A 166 -28.54 -3.74 2.36
CA ASP A 166 -29.05 -2.97 1.22
C ASP A 166 -30.56 -2.64 1.34
N ASP A 167 -31.29 -3.45 2.12
CA ASP A 167 -32.68 -3.21 2.49
C ASP A 167 -32.86 -2.07 3.51
N GLY A 168 -31.75 -1.48 3.97
CA GLY A 168 -31.71 -0.42 4.97
C GLY A 168 -31.89 -0.90 6.40
N VAL A 169 -32.00 -2.22 6.61
CA VAL A 169 -32.23 -2.83 7.94
C VAL A 169 -30.90 -3.13 8.60
N CYS A 170 -30.75 -2.70 9.85
CA CYS A 170 -29.57 -3.03 10.65
C CYS A 170 -29.71 -4.41 11.28
N ARG A 171 -28.64 -5.19 11.21
CA ARG A 171 -28.55 -6.52 11.80
C ARG A 171 -27.29 -6.64 12.63
N SER A 172 -27.37 -7.41 13.71
CA SER A 172 -26.22 -7.75 14.53
C SER A 172 -25.95 -9.25 14.51
N TYR A 173 -24.68 -9.61 14.59
CA TYR A 173 -24.23 -10.97 14.78
C TYR A 173 -22.92 -10.98 15.56
N TYR A 174 -22.62 -12.11 16.20
CA TYR A 174 -21.31 -12.38 16.76
C TYR A 174 -20.50 -13.25 15.80
N VAL A 175 -19.22 -12.96 15.65
CA VAL A 175 -18.25 -13.81 14.94
C VAL A 175 -17.03 -14.05 15.84
N ALA A 176 -16.64 -15.31 16.00
CA ALA A 176 -15.47 -15.68 16.78
C ALA A 176 -14.17 -15.37 16.02
N GLN A 177 -13.12 -15.03 16.75
CA GLN A 177 -11.77 -14.85 16.20
C GLN A 177 -11.02 -16.19 16.26
N GLU A 178 -10.23 -16.49 15.24
CA GLU A 178 -9.37 -17.68 15.24
C GLU A 178 -8.52 -17.75 16.52
N PRO A 179 -8.33 -18.93 17.12
CA PRO A 179 -8.67 -20.28 16.62
C PRO A 179 -10.12 -20.72 16.89
N LEU A 180 -10.94 -19.87 17.52
CA LEU A 180 -12.35 -20.18 17.71
C LEU A 180 -13.09 -20.03 16.39
N ILE A 181 -13.98 -20.97 16.09
CA ILE A 181 -14.80 -20.95 14.88
C ILE A 181 -16.26 -20.90 15.31
N GLY A 182 -16.99 -19.89 14.85
CA GLY A 182 -18.41 -19.77 15.13
C GLY A 182 -18.95 -18.40 14.75
N MET A 183 -20.18 -18.38 14.25
CA MET A 183 -20.92 -17.16 13.95
C MET A 183 -22.37 -17.39 14.35
N THR A 184 -23.00 -16.38 14.97
CA THR A 184 -24.44 -16.44 15.25
C THR A 184 -25.24 -16.06 14.02
N GLU A 185 -26.50 -16.48 13.96
CA GLU A 185 -27.42 -15.95 12.94
C GLU A 185 -27.61 -14.44 13.14
N PRO A 186 -27.64 -13.64 12.05
CA PRO A 186 -27.93 -12.22 12.14
C PRO A 186 -29.35 -11.95 12.66
N VAL A 187 -29.46 -11.02 13.60
CA VAL A 187 -30.73 -10.59 14.19
C VAL A 187 -30.97 -9.12 13.87
N GLU A 188 -32.19 -8.74 13.51
CA GLU A 188 -32.55 -7.35 13.28
C GLU A 188 -32.45 -6.52 14.56
N VAL A 189 -31.82 -5.36 14.46
CA VAL A 189 -31.62 -4.41 15.55
C VAL A 189 -31.96 -2.99 15.10
N ALA A 190 -32.22 -2.11 16.06
CA ALA A 190 -32.31 -0.69 15.76
C ALA A 190 -30.95 -0.18 15.27
N CYS A 191 -30.95 0.60 14.19
CA CYS A 191 -29.72 1.22 13.69
C CYS A 191 -29.16 2.19 14.74
N PRO A 192 -27.88 2.05 15.15
CA PRO A 192 -27.24 2.97 16.08
C PRO A 192 -27.30 4.42 15.57
N ALA A 193 -27.74 5.35 16.43
CA ALA A 193 -27.76 6.76 16.11
C ALA A 193 -26.34 7.37 16.20
N GLY A 194 -26.04 8.34 15.35
CA GLY A 194 -24.75 9.04 15.35
C GLY A 194 -23.59 8.27 14.69
N LEU A 195 -23.88 7.12 14.09
CA LEU A 195 -22.92 6.33 13.30
C LEU A 195 -23.39 6.25 11.84
N GLN A 196 -22.43 6.23 10.92
CA GLN A 196 -22.66 6.03 9.49
C GLN A 196 -22.07 4.69 9.02
N PRO A 197 -22.69 4.03 8.02
CA PRO A 197 -22.15 2.80 7.45
C PRO A 197 -20.92 3.07 6.60
N PHE A 198 -20.06 2.07 6.50
CA PHE A 198 -18.89 2.06 5.62
C PHE A 198 -18.58 0.64 5.17
N ASP A 199 -17.96 0.54 4.00
CA ASP A 199 -17.83 -0.75 3.32
C ASP A 199 -16.45 -1.37 3.48
N ARG A 200 -15.46 -0.55 3.85
CA ARG A 200 -14.07 -0.99 3.98
C ARG A 200 -13.24 -0.10 4.89
N TYR A 201 -12.10 -0.63 5.32
CA TYR A 201 -11.06 0.07 6.09
C TYR A 201 -9.70 -0.61 5.85
N MET A 202 -8.60 0.04 6.22
CA MET A 202 -7.24 -0.40 5.84
C MET A 202 -6.37 -0.83 7.02
N VAL A 203 -6.57 -0.23 8.20
CA VAL A 203 -5.85 -0.55 9.43
C VAL A 203 -6.66 -1.56 10.23
N GLY A 204 -6.14 -2.77 10.37
CA GLY A 204 -6.74 -3.82 11.18
C GLY A 204 -6.63 -3.55 12.68
N TYR A 205 -7.33 -4.39 13.45
CA TYR A 205 -7.32 -4.29 14.91
C TYR A 205 -5.95 -4.62 15.52
N GLU A 206 -5.15 -5.46 14.87
CA GLU A 206 -3.81 -5.84 15.31
C GLU A 206 -2.87 -4.63 15.25
N GLU A 207 -2.93 -3.89 14.14
CA GLU A 207 -2.20 -2.66 13.93
C GLU A 207 -2.68 -1.55 14.87
N ALA A 208 -3.99 -1.43 15.10
CA ALA A 208 -4.54 -0.48 16.07
C ALA A 208 -4.05 -0.78 17.51
N ILE A 209 -4.02 -2.05 17.92
CA ILE A 209 -3.42 -2.49 19.20
C ILE A 209 -1.91 -2.24 19.21
N GLY A 210 -1.22 -2.41 18.08
CA GLY A 210 0.18 -2.07 17.91
C GLY A 210 0.46 -0.58 18.13
N ALA A 211 -0.38 0.28 17.57
CA ALA A 211 -0.33 1.74 17.73
C ALA A 211 -0.55 2.15 19.19
N MET A 212 -1.49 1.52 19.92
CA MET A 212 -1.64 1.75 21.36
C MET A 212 -0.32 1.56 22.12
N LYS A 213 0.40 0.47 21.84
CA LYS A 213 1.64 0.13 22.56
C LYS A 213 2.75 1.16 22.32
N SER A 214 2.76 1.84 21.19
CA SER A 214 3.76 2.88 20.88
C SER A 214 3.46 4.22 21.55
N MET A 215 2.19 4.52 21.85
CA MET A 215 1.72 5.81 22.37
C MET A 215 1.93 6.04 23.89
N ARG A 216 2.51 5.06 24.62
CA ARG A 216 2.70 5.11 26.10
C ARG A 216 1.44 5.51 26.89
N CYS A 217 0.27 5.11 26.43
CA CYS A 217 -1.02 5.51 26.99
C CYS A 217 -1.77 4.44 27.77
N GLY A 218 -1.11 3.30 27.99
CA GLY A 218 -1.67 2.12 28.62
C GLY A 218 -1.07 0.90 27.94
N ASN A 219 -0.95 -0.19 28.69
CA ASN A 219 -0.43 -1.46 28.17
C ASN A 219 -1.52 -2.54 28.10
N ALA A 220 -2.74 -2.21 28.51
CA ALA A 220 -3.90 -3.08 28.48
C ALA A 220 -5.16 -2.27 28.11
N PHE A 221 -6.15 -2.96 27.56
CA PHE A 221 -7.41 -2.41 27.13
C PHE A 221 -8.60 -3.24 27.60
N VAL A 222 -9.69 -2.56 27.91
CA VAL A 222 -10.96 -3.15 28.37
C VAL A 222 -12.07 -2.99 27.33
N ASN A 223 -11.84 -2.14 26.32
CA ASN A 223 -12.74 -1.94 25.20
C ASN A 223 -11.93 -1.68 23.93
N LEU A 224 -12.37 -2.26 22.81
CA LEU A 224 -11.84 -2.05 21.47
C LEU A 224 -13.05 -2.05 20.52
N THR A 225 -13.28 -0.91 19.88
CA THR A 225 -14.40 -0.73 18.95
C THR A 225 -13.93 -0.11 17.64
N LEU A 226 -14.55 -0.50 16.54
CA LEU A 226 -14.45 0.17 15.24
C LEU A 226 -15.81 0.76 14.90
N SER A 227 -15.86 2.04 14.52
CA SER A 227 -17.09 2.68 14.03
C SER A 227 -16.77 4.00 13.31
N TRP A 228 -17.70 4.49 12.49
CA TRP A 228 -17.57 5.81 11.88
C TRP A 228 -18.64 6.77 12.45
N PRO A 229 -18.24 7.74 13.29
CA PRO A 229 -19.13 8.82 13.72
C PRO A 229 -19.70 9.59 12.52
N SER A 230 -20.97 10.01 12.60
CA SER A 230 -21.59 10.88 11.59
C SER A 230 -21.16 12.35 11.70
N ASP A 231 -20.11 12.63 12.48
CA ASP A 231 -19.55 13.97 12.66
C ASP A 231 -18.76 14.36 11.40
N PRO A 232 -19.07 15.49 10.73
CA PRO A 232 -18.37 15.91 9.52
C PRO A 232 -16.89 16.23 9.75
N GLU A 233 -16.44 16.47 10.99
CA GLU A 233 -15.02 16.65 11.31
C GLU A 233 -14.25 15.31 11.32
N VAL A 234 -14.96 14.18 11.33
CA VAL A 234 -14.36 12.83 11.33
C VAL A 234 -14.34 12.28 9.91
N ALA A 235 -13.18 12.40 9.27
CA ALA A 235 -12.98 12.04 7.86
C ALA A 235 -12.91 10.53 7.57
N GLU A 236 -12.71 9.69 8.58
CA GLU A 236 -12.52 8.24 8.43
C GLU A 236 -13.14 7.44 9.59
N PRO A 237 -13.40 6.12 9.44
CA PRO A 237 -13.75 5.26 10.55
C PRO A 237 -12.63 5.22 11.60
N LEU A 238 -12.99 4.99 12.84
CA LEU A 238 -12.07 5.07 13.97
C LEU A 238 -12.07 3.78 14.79
N TRP A 239 -10.88 3.28 15.07
CA TRP A 239 -10.64 2.40 16.20
C TRP A 239 -10.62 3.22 17.49
N ARG A 240 -11.48 2.91 18.44
CA ARG A 240 -11.45 3.45 19.81
C ARG A 240 -11.07 2.35 20.79
N ILE A 241 -10.04 2.63 21.57
CA ILE A 241 -9.49 1.73 22.59
C ILE A 241 -9.62 2.41 23.94
N THR A 242 -10.33 1.78 24.87
CA THR A 242 -10.35 2.22 26.27
C THR A 242 -9.37 1.37 27.06
N THR A 243 -8.39 2.02 27.69
CA THR A 243 -7.39 1.33 28.49
C THR A 243 -7.95 0.91 29.84
N ASP A 244 -7.28 -0.04 30.51
CA ASP A 244 -7.64 -0.47 31.87
C ASP A 244 -7.52 0.64 32.94
N ILE A 245 -6.73 1.67 32.63
CA ILE A 245 -6.59 2.89 33.45
C ILE A 245 -7.53 4.03 33.02
N GLY A 246 -8.44 3.78 32.07
CA GLY A 246 -9.48 4.72 31.65
C GLY A 246 -9.10 5.70 30.55
N ASN A 247 -7.87 5.63 30.00
CA ASN A 247 -7.50 6.48 28.87
C ASN A 247 -8.23 6.05 27.60
N GLU A 248 -8.51 7.02 26.72
CA GLU A 248 -9.06 6.77 25.40
C GLU A 248 -7.97 6.95 24.35
N ILE A 249 -7.79 5.94 23.52
CA ILE A 249 -6.91 6.00 22.35
C ILE A 249 -7.79 5.90 21.12
N VAL A 250 -7.55 6.78 20.16
CA VAL A 250 -8.27 6.83 18.88
C VAL A 250 -7.25 6.65 17.77
N VAL A 251 -7.51 5.71 16.87
CA VAL A 251 -6.67 5.43 15.69
C VAL A 251 -7.56 5.44 14.46
N GLY A 252 -7.19 6.19 13.42
CA GLY A 252 -7.85 6.17 12.12
C GLY A 252 -7.78 4.78 11.50
N ALA A 253 -8.93 4.26 11.04
CA ALA A 253 -9.01 2.93 10.46
C ALA A 253 -8.59 2.90 8.99
N ASN A 254 -8.34 4.06 8.36
CA ASN A 254 -7.72 4.14 7.04
C ASN A 254 -6.24 4.54 7.19
N CYS A 255 -5.97 5.62 7.92
CA CYS A 255 -4.64 6.24 7.94
C CYS A 255 -3.72 5.74 9.06
N GLY A 256 -4.25 5.06 10.09
CA GLY A 256 -3.47 4.61 11.25
C GLY A 256 -2.96 5.74 12.13
N LEU A 257 -3.24 6.99 11.77
CA LEU A 257 -2.91 8.16 12.58
C LEU A 257 -3.83 8.20 13.78
N GLY A 258 -3.25 8.44 14.94
CA GLY A 258 -3.98 8.36 16.18
C GLY A 258 -3.39 9.18 17.29
N GLY A 259 -4.16 9.31 18.35
CA GLY A 259 -3.80 10.06 19.53
C GLY A 259 -4.45 9.48 20.77
N CYS A 260 -3.99 9.97 21.91
CA CYS A 260 -4.43 9.51 23.21
C CYS A 260 -4.97 10.68 24.03
N ARG A 261 -6.06 10.43 24.75
CA ARG A 261 -6.65 11.32 25.74
C ARG A 261 -6.62 10.62 27.08
N THR A 262 -6.04 11.28 28.08
CA THR A 262 -5.98 10.75 29.44
C THR A 262 -7.32 10.89 30.13
N ALA A 263 -7.69 9.91 30.96
CA ALA A 263 -8.77 10.11 31.91
C ALA A 263 -8.38 11.28 32.85
N GLU A 264 -9.30 12.23 33.04
CA GLU A 264 -9.15 13.34 34.00
C GLU A 264 -9.11 12.84 35.46
#